data_AF-A0AAJ0AI02-F1
#
_entry.id   AF-A0AAJ0AI02-F1
#
_cell.length_a   1.000
_cell.length_b   1.000
_cell.length_c   1.000
_cell.angle_alpha   90.00
_cell.angle_beta   90.00
_cell.angle_gamma   90.00
#
_symmetry.space_group_name_H-M   'P 1'
#
loop_
_entity.id
_entity.type
_entity.pdbx_description
1 polymer ?
#
loop_
_entity_poly.entity_id
_entity_poly.type
_entity_poly.pdbx_seq_one_letter_code
_entity_poly.pdbx_strand_id
1 'polypeptide(L)'
;MQLINLLVLLPALVSAAHGDPRRMSYSGSCIIAKDGTWSPKCTTAYVEAALGSQCKELGGALSNINFQTSVTQINYRCNCVHGNTKDFTYNDGVFEAKAVIGDKC
;
A
#
# COMPACT_ATOMS: atom_id res chain seq x y z
N MET A 1 2.09 -47.79 24.18
CA MET A 1 2.98 -47.07 23.25
C MET A 1 2.29 -47.03 21.90
N GLN A 2 1.70 -45.90 21.52
CA GLN A 2 1.25 -45.67 20.15
C GLN A 2 1.36 -44.17 19.84
N LEU A 3 1.97 -43.90 18.70
CA LEU A 3 2.65 -42.67 18.37
C LEU A 3 1.72 -41.47 18.17
N ILE A 4 2.25 -40.32 18.57
CA ILE A 4 1.81 -38.96 18.25
C ILE A 4 1.65 -38.85 16.73
N ASN A 5 0.48 -38.41 16.26
CA ASN A 5 0.34 -37.86 14.92
C ASN A 5 -0.32 -36.48 15.01
N LEU A 6 0.36 -35.56 15.69
CA LEU A 6 0.02 -34.15 15.63
C LEU A 6 0.59 -33.60 14.31
N LEU A 7 -0.21 -33.72 13.26
CA LEU A 7 0.07 -33.13 11.96
C LEU A 7 0.14 -31.60 12.13
N VAL A 8 1.35 -31.07 12.30
CA VAL A 8 1.63 -29.63 12.35
C VAL A 8 1.41 -29.06 10.94
N LEU A 9 0.17 -28.74 10.59
CA LEU A 9 -0.21 -27.97 9.41
C LEU A 9 -0.04 -26.46 9.67
N LEU A 10 1.16 -26.03 10.10
CA LEU A 10 1.50 -24.63 10.34
C LEU A 10 2.72 -24.29 9.47
N PRO A 11 2.53 -23.89 8.19
CA PRO A 11 2.28 -22.47 7.86
C PRO A 11 1.38 -22.21 6.62
N ALA A 12 0.85 -23.24 5.95
CA ALA A 12 0.16 -23.09 4.66
C ALA A 12 -1.24 -22.46 4.74
N LEU A 13 -1.92 -22.57 5.90
CA LEU A 13 -3.26 -21.99 6.09
C LEU A 13 -3.27 -20.46 6.09
N VAL A 14 -2.16 -19.81 6.45
CA VAL A 14 -2.10 -18.34 6.52
C VAL A 14 -1.99 -17.72 5.13
N SER A 15 -1.28 -18.38 4.20
CA SER A 15 -1.23 -17.95 2.78
C SER A 15 -2.59 -18.06 2.07
N ALA A 16 -3.43 -19.03 2.43
CA ALA A 16 -4.75 -19.20 1.82
C ALA A 16 -5.73 -18.06 2.18
N ALA A 17 -5.59 -17.44 3.37
CA ALA A 17 -6.46 -16.34 3.80
C ALA A 17 -6.13 -15.02 3.08
N HIS A 18 -4.86 -14.79 2.77
CA HIS A 18 -4.38 -13.55 2.16
C HIS A 18 -4.29 -13.62 0.64
N GLY A 19 -4.29 -14.80 0.02
CA GLY A 19 -4.18 -14.96 -1.45
C GLY A 19 -2.78 -14.64 -1.99
N ASP A 20 -2.55 -14.95 -3.28
CA ASP A 20 -1.25 -14.71 -3.93
C ASP A 20 -0.87 -13.23 -3.92
N PRO A 21 0.30 -12.83 -3.39
CA PRO A 21 0.67 -11.42 -3.28
C PRO A 21 0.63 -10.68 -4.60
N ARG A 22 0.21 -9.41 -4.57
CA ARG A 22 0.03 -8.58 -5.77
C ARG A 22 0.78 -7.26 -5.65
N ARG A 23 1.11 -6.67 -6.79
CA ARG A 23 1.60 -5.29 -6.87
C ARG A 23 0.41 -4.34 -6.80
N MET A 24 0.57 -3.25 -6.06
CA MET A 24 -0.42 -2.18 -5.97
C MET A 24 0.22 -0.85 -6.31
N SER A 25 -0.45 -0.03 -7.12
CA SER A 25 0.02 1.30 -7.49
C SER A 25 -0.85 2.38 -6.86
N TYR A 26 -0.21 3.35 -6.22
CA TYR A 26 -0.82 4.61 -5.80
C TYR A 26 -0.64 5.65 -6.90
N SER A 27 -1.71 6.38 -7.26
CA SER A 27 -1.66 7.56 -8.11
C SER A 27 -2.53 8.67 -7.55
N GLY A 28 -1.95 9.85 -7.29
CA GLY A 28 -2.64 10.92 -6.57
C GLY A 28 -1.86 12.23 -6.49
N SER A 29 -2.31 13.10 -5.59
CA SER A 29 -1.71 14.41 -5.34
C SER A 29 -2.07 14.93 -3.94
N CYS A 30 -1.35 15.96 -3.48
CA CYS A 30 -1.82 16.77 -2.35
C CYS A 30 -3.22 17.33 -2.60
N ILE A 31 -4.00 17.44 -1.53
CA ILE A 31 -5.30 18.12 -1.58
C ILE A 31 -5.02 19.64 -1.60
N ILE A 32 -5.60 20.33 -2.58
CA ILE A 32 -5.57 21.78 -2.71
C ILE A 32 -6.87 22.32 -2.10
N ALA A 33 -6.75 23.21 -1.12
CA ALA A 33 -7.88 23.87 -0.49
C ALA A 33 -8.60 24.80 -1.48
N LYS A 34 -9.82 25.23 -1.12
CA LYS A 34 -10.65 26.09 -2.00
C LYS A 34 -10.00 27.42 -2.38
N ASP A 35 -9.07 27.90 -1.57
CA ASP A 35 -8.30 29.12 -1.79
C ASP A 35 -7.07 28.91 -2.71
N GLY A 36 -6.87 27.70 -3.23
CA GLY A 36 -5.76 27.36 -4.11
C GLY A 36 -4.46 27.00 -3.37
N THR A 37 -4.47 26.95 -2.04
CA THR A 37 -3.29 26.59 -1.26
C THR A 37 -3.24 25.10 -0.93
N TRP A 38 -2.06 24.49 -0.96
CA TRP A 38 -1.85 23.15 -0.41
C TRP A 38 -1.48 23.23 1.07
N SER A 39 -1.75 22.15 1.80
CA SER A 39 -1.26 22.02 3.17
C SER A 39 0.27 22.00 3.19
N PRO A 40 0.94 22.79 4.07
CA PRO A 40 2.40 22.73 4.23
C PRO A 40 2.87 21.39 4.77
N LYS A 41 1.96 20.56 5.31
CA LYS A 41 2.25 19.18 5.73
C LYS A 41 2.42 18.23 4.55
N CYS A 42 1.87 18.57 3.38
CA CYS A 42 1.95 17.72 2.22
C CYS A 42 3.34 17.81 1.57
N THR A 43 4.26 17.04 2.13
CA THR A 43 5.65 16.91 1.68
C THR A 43 5.88 15.49 1.17
N THR A 44 6.90 15.29 0.33
CA THR A 44 7.28 13.94 -0.13
C THR A 44 7.53 12.99 1.05
N ALA A 45 8.24 13.46 2.08
CA ALA A 45 8.53 12.66 3.27
C ALA A 45 7.25 12.25 4.03
N TYR A 46 6.28 13.16 4.13
CA TYR A 46 4.97 12.86 4.73
C TYR A 46 4.23 11.79 3.93
N VAL A 47 4.14 11.96 2.61
CA VAL A 47 3.47 11.02 1.70
C VAL A 47 4.14 9.64 1.76
N GLU A 48 5.48 9.58 1.75
CA GLU A 48 6.23 8.33 1.86
C GLU A 48 6.00 7.62 3.19
N ALA A 49 5.94 8.36 4.30
CA ALA A 49 5.65 7.79 5.61
C ALA A 49 4.21 7.24 5.67
N ALA A 50 3.24 8.01 5.17
CA ALA A 50 1.83 7.64 5.17
C ALA A 50 1.56 6.40 4.30
N LEU A 51 1.98 6.43 3.03
CA LEU A 51 1.85 5.30 2.12
C LEU A 51 2.72 4.11 2.54
N GLY A 52 3.87 4.37 3.17
CA GLY A 52 4.76 3.33 3.70
C GLY A 52 4.11 2.54 4.82
N SER A 53 3.47 3.24 5.78
CA SER A 53 2.70 2.60 6.86
C SER A 53 1.55 1.77 6.29
N GLN A 54 0.74 2.36 5.39
CA GLN A 54 -0.38 1.66 4.75
C GLN A 54 0.08 0.43 3.97
N CYS A 55 1.18 0.55 3.23
CA CYS A 55 1.76 -0.54 2.46
C CYS A 55 2.23 -1.70 3.35
N LYS A 56 2.85 -1.38 4.49
CA LYS A 56 3.31 -2.36 5.49
C LYS A 56 2.15 -3.12 6.13
N GLU A 57 1.06 -2.42 6.47
CA GLU A 57 -0.16 -3.05 7.01
C GLU A 57 -0.80 -4.02 6.01
N LEU A 58 -0.69 -3.71 4.73
CA LEU A 58 -1.13 -4.58 3.63
C LEU A 58 -0.13 -5.70 3.30
N GLY A 59 0.96 -5.84 4.06
CA GLY A 59 1.97 -6.89 3.88
C GLY A 59 3.06 -6.58 2.86
N GLY A 60 3.06 -5.38 2.27
CA GLY A 60 3.98 -5.00 1.22
C GLY A 60 5.11 -4.06 1.65
N ALA A 61 5.94 -3.69 0.67
CA ALA A 61 7.00 -2.68 0.81
C ALA A 61 6.86 -1.57 -0.23
N LEU A 62 6.95 -0.31 0.23
CA LEU A 62 6.78 0.86 -0.64
C LEU A 62 8.00 1.05 -1.53
N SER A 63 7.77 1.47 -2.77
CA SER A 63 8.78 1.88 -3.73
C SER A 63 8.33 3.15 -4.42
N ASN A 64 9.24 4.12 -4.51
CA ASN A 64 9.02 5.36 -5.21
C ASN A 64 9.14 5.11 -6.73
N ILE A 65 8.07 5.40 -7.47
CA ILE A 65 8.06 5.32 -8.95
C ILE A 65 7.71 6.68 -9.57
N ASN A 66 7.88 7.75 -8.79
CA ASN A 66 7.66 9.10 -9.27
C ASN A 66 8.63 9.42 -10.39
N PHE A 67 8.12 10.01 -11.47
CA PHE A 67 8.95 10.60 -12.51
C PHE A 67 9.46 12.00 -12.10
N GLN A 68 8.70 12.71 -11.25
CA GLN A 68 9.08 13.99 -10.67
C GLN A 68 9.02 13.94 -9.15
N THR A 69 10.00 14.56 -8.48
CA THR A 69 10.04 14.73 -7.03
C THR A 69 9.10 15.86 -6.55
N SER A 70 7.90 15.97 -7.14
CA SER A 70 6.92 16.99 -6.75
C SER A 70 5.71 16.34 -6.07
N VAL A 71 5.12 17.07 -5.12
CA VAL A 71 3.95 16.60 -4.36
C VAL A 71 2.64 16.70 -5.16
N THR A 72 2.70 17.25 -6.37
CA THR A 72 1.58 17.31 -7.31
C THR A 72 1.40 16.02 -8.10
N GLN A 73 2.40 15.15 -8.09
CA GLN A 73 2.37 13.85 -8.75
C GLN A 73 2.88 12.78 -7.79
N ILE A 74 1.94 12.07 -7.16
CA ILE A 74 2.23 10.99 -6.22
C ILE A 74 1.98 9.66 -6.93
N ASN A 75 3.04 9.05 -7.43
CA ASN A 75 3.09 7.73 -8.04
C ASN A 75 4.03 6.83 -7.22
N TYR A 76 3.44 5.95 -6.42
CA TYR A 76 4.17 4.97 -5.63
C TYR A 76 3.70 3.57 -5.96
N ARG A 77 4.54 2.59 -5.67
CA ARG A 77 4.19 1.17 -5.77
C ARG A 77 4.36 0.52 -4.41
N CYS A 78 3.32 -0.17 -3.96
CA CYS A 78 3.45 -1.12 -2.87
C CYS A 78 3.68 -2.51 -3.48
N ASN A 79 4.85 -3.08 -3.23
CA ASN A 79 5.20 -4.40 -3.74
C ASN A 79 4.67 -5.46 -2.78
N CYS A 80 3.93 -6.42 -3.34
CA CYS A 80 3.54 -7.67 -2.70
C CYS A 80 2.64 -7.49 -1.48
N VAL A 81 1.57 -6.70 -1.66
CA VAL A 81 0.46 -6.69 -0.71
C VAL A 81 -0.25 -8.04 -0.69
N HIS A 82 -1.00 -8.32 0.37
CA HIS A 82 -1.91 -9.47 0.45
C HIS A 82 -2.77 -9.58 -0.83
N GLY A 83 -2.84 -10.74 -1.45
CA GLY A 83 -3.56 -10.99 -2.70
C GLY A 83 -5.06 -10.71 -2.68
N ASN A 84 -5.67 -10.71 -1.49
CA ASN A 84 -7.07 -10.38 -1.27
C ASN A 84 -7.35 -8.87 -1.17
N THR A 85 -6.30 -8.02 -1.15
CA THR A 85 -6.42 -6.55 -1.19
C THR A 85 -7.22 -6.13 -2.43
N LYS A 86 -8.10 -5.14 -2.27
CA LYS A 86 -8.94 -4.57 -3.33
C LYS A 86 -8.49 -3.16 -3.66
N ASP A 87 -8.96 -2.63 -4.78
CA ASP A 87 -8.77 -1.22 -5.11
C ASP A 87 -9.44 -0.34 -4.03
N PHE A 88 -8.81 0.78 -3.69
CA PHE A 88 -9.35 1.73 -2.74
C PHE A 88 -8.85 3.15 -3.02
N THR A 89 -9.39 4.13 -2.30
CA THR A 89 -8.87 5.50 -2.27
C THR A 89 -8.27 5.77 -0.91
N TYR A 90 -6.98 6.11 -0.88
CA TYR A 90 -6.33 6.65 0.31
C TYR A 90 -6.66 8.13 0.39
N ASN A 91 -7.18 8.59 1.53
CA ASN A 91 -7.40 10.01 1.80
C ASN A 91 -7.25 10.25 3.31
N ASP A 92 -6.31 11.11 3.68
CA ASP A 92 -6.03 11.48 5.08
C ASP A 92 -6.32 12.96 5.38
N GLY A 93 -6.96 13.67 4.45
CA GLY A 93 -7.20 15.11 4.52
C GLY A 93 -6.01 16.00 4.17
N VAL A 94 -4.82 15.44 3.93
CA VAL A 94 -3.62 16.14 3.46
C VAL A 94 -3.32 15.80 1.99
N PHE A 95 -3.43 14.53 1.62
CA PHE A 95 -3.34 14.07 0.23
C PHE A 95 -4.36 12.98 -0.06
N GLU A 96 -4.59 12.76 -1.34
CA GLU A 96 -5.46 11.70 -1.83
C GLU A 96 -4.74 10.90 -2.92
N ALA A 97 -4.88 9.57 -2.91
CA ALA A 97 -4.34 8.71 -3.94
C ALA A 97 -5.27 7.52 -4.22
N LYS A 98 -5.48 7.20 -5.50
CA LYS A 98 -6.11 5.95 -5.93
C LYS A 98 -5.11 4.81 -5.81
N ALA A 99 -5.49 3.76 -5.11
CA ALA A 99 -4.74 2.52 -4.97
C ALA A 99 -5.36 1.46 -5.90
N VAL A 100 -4.59 1.01 -6.90
CA VAL A 100 -5.05 0.04 -7.91
C VAL A 100 -4.20 -1.22 -7.82
N ILE A 101 -4.86 -2.37 -7.70
CA ILE A 101 -4.22 -3.68 -7.62
C ILE A 101 -3.92 -4.19 -9.03
N GLY A 102 -2.65 -4.45 -9.29
CA GLY A 102 -2.12 -4.97 -10.55
C GLY A 102 -1.74 -6.44 -10.48
N ASP A 103 -0.71 -6.82 -11.23
CA ASP A 103 -0.29 -8.21 -11.39
C ASP A 103 0.24 -8.84 -10.10
N LYS A 104 0.40 -10.16 -10.13
CA LYS A 104 1.07 -10.89 -9.05
C LYS A 104 2.52 -10.42 -8.88
N CYS A 105 3.00 -10.52 -7.65
CA CYS A 105 4.42 -10.70 -7.40
C CYS A 105 4.81 -12.15 -7.71
#